data_AF-A0AAD9BHD4-F1
#
_entry.id   AF-A0AAD9BHD4-F1
#
_cell.length_a   1.000
_cell.length_b   1.000
_cell.length_c   1.000
_cell.angle_alpha   90.00
_cell.angle_beta   90.00
_cell.angle_gamma   90.00
#
_symmetry.space_group_name_H-M   'P 1'
#
loop_
_entity.id
_entity.type
_entity.pdbx_description
1 polymer ?
#
loop_
_entity_poly.entity_id
_entity_poly.type
_entity_poly.pdbx_seq_one_letter_code
_entity_poly.pdbx_strand_id
1 'polypeptide(L)'
;MGQPQSMPPEQRLAMLDVLSGGLFASDEWQGIEIDSSLLSYSGLNSYDVLDSYRDQVFDVPGAIEKLGAALAGFKAVPNAVGLGALIISMILESVGKSLGKQTMGTAEMLQRVFAEEKGNEVRDLMEEYLKRLRINLGKPQLQLAETRQIERDLSAQLTRLKNSMMVDGHMDSRLLKQWVNGAAFHTQMLIHQARLEGADGSRAVQAAGIYQRQLNDTMHRFKYYMIGNTLIERCDGFWVYCCLYFRKWEYFNYPTTEALKEYVECVTETEVIEHLFSKQISWTKSYFSDLAANIPTLVRQNATFQIQNRH
;
A
#
# COMPACT_ATOMS: atom_id res chain seq x y z
N MET A 1 -17.24 5.99 51.26
CA MET A 1 -16.73 5.54 49.94
C MET A 1 -17.10 6.63 48.96
N GLY A 2 -16.09 7.32 48.39
CA GLY A 2 -16.34 8.37 47.39
C GLY A 2 -16.94 7.76 46.12
N GLN A 3 -17.78 8.50 45.41
CA GLN A 3 -18.28 8.09 44.10
C GLN A 3 -17.11 7.85 43.15
N PRO A 4 -17.16 6.81 42.29
CA PRO A 4 -16.18 6.63 41.23
C PRO A 4 -16.07 7.92 40.41
N GLN A 5 -14.87 8.49 40.31
CA GLN A 5 -14.64 9.60 39.39
C GLN A 5 -14.55 9.07 37.96
N SER A 6 -15.39 9.61 37.09
CA SER A 6 -15.28 9.40 35.65
C SER A 6 -13.93 9.91 35.15
N MET A 7 -13.30 9.18 34.23
CA MET A 7 -12.02 9.56 33.63
C MET A 7 -12.12 10.95 32.94
N PRO A 8 -11.19 11.89 33.22
CA PRO A 8 -11.16 13.18 32.53
C PRO A 8 -11.00 13.03 31.01
N PRO A 9 -11.58 13.93 30.19
CA PRO A 9 -11.52 13.82 28.72
C PRO A 9 -10.11 13.71 28.13
N GLU A 10 -9.15 14.48 28.65
CA GLU A 10 -7.76 14.44 28.18
C GLU A 10 -7.11 13.07 28.44
N GLN A 11 -7.40 12.47 29.58
CA GLN A 11 -6.86 11.15 29.93
C GLN A 11 -7.56 10.04 29.15
N ARG A 12 -8.86 10.20 28.86
CA ARG A 12 -9.59 9.30 27.94
C ARG A 12 -8.96 9.33 26.55
N LEU A 13 -8.65 10.52 26.03
CA LEU A 13 -8.01 10.68 24.73
C LEU A 13 -6.60 10.07 24.71
N ALA A 14 -5.80 10.30 25.74
CA ALA A 14 -4.48 9.70 25.87
C ALA A 14 -4.57 8.16 25.88
N MET A 15 -5.53 7.59 26.60
CA MET A 15 -5.75 6.13 26.62
C MET A 15 -6.17 5.60 25.24
N LEU A 16 -7.03 6.32 24.51
CA LEU A 16 -7.41 5.96 23.14
C LEU A 16 -6.19 6.00 22.20
N ASP A 17 -5.35 7.03 22.28
CA ASP A 17 -4.13 7.14 21.47
C ASP A 17 -3.18 5.96 21.76
N VAL A 18 -3.01 5.59 23.03
CA VAL A 18 -2.15 4.47 23.46
C VAL A 18 -2.68 3.13 22.99
N LEU A 19 -3.94 2.81 23.28
CA LEU A 19 -4.53 1.51 22.92
C LEU A 19 -4.63 1.34 21.41
N SER A 20 -4.99 2.41 20.69
CA SER A 20 -5.03 2.39 19.23
C SER A 20 -3.63 2.26 18.61
N GLY A 21 -2.62 2.89 19.18
CA GLY A 21 -1.21 2.70 18.80
C GLY A 21 -0.71 1.29 19.08
N GLY A 22 -1.06 0.71 20.24
CA GLY A 22 -0.75 -0.67 20.60
C GLY A 22 -1.37 -1.68 19.65
N LEU A 23 -2.61 -1.45 19.21
CA LEU A 23 -3.28 -2.24 18.18
C LEU A 23 -2.51 -2.18 16.84
N PHE A 24 -2.09 -0.98 16.42
CA PHE A 24 -1.32 -0.77 15.18
C PHE A 24 0.07 -1.40 15.21
N ALA A 25 0.69 -1.47 16.38
CA ALA A 25 2.00 -2.08 16.57
C ALA A 25 1.93 -3.61 16.79
N SER A 26 0.72 -4.18 16.91
CA SER A 26 0.53 -5.60 17.15
C SER A 26 0.81 -6.44 15.89
N ASP A 27 1.20 -7.70 16.08
CA ASP A 27 1.39 -8.67 14.98
C ASP A 27 0.09 -8.95 14.19
N GLU A 28 -1.06 -8.66 14.81
CA GLU A 28 -2.37 -8.78 14.15
C GLU A 28 -2.64 -7.66 13.16
N TRP A 29 -1.95 -6.53 13.30
CA TRP A 29 -2.00 -5.45 12.34
C TRP A 29 -0.89 -5.60 11.31
N GLN A 30 -1.23 -6.20 10.17
CA GLN A 30 -0.26 -6.40 9.08
C GLN A 30 -0.17 -5.20 8.10
N GLY A 31 -0.74 -4.07 8.52
CA GLY A 31 -0.96 -2.89 7.68
C GLY A 31 -2.14 -3.08 6.74
N ILE A 32 -2.64 -1.96 6.22
CA ILE A 32 -3.64 -1.89 5.13
C ILE A 32 -3.28 -0.81 4.11
N GLU A 33 -2.17 -0.12 4.36
CA GLU A 33 -1.69 0.99 3.55
C GLU A 33 -1.21 0.50 2.19
N ILE A 34 -1.25 1.42 1.23
CA ILE A 34 -0.61 1.22 -0.06
C ILE A 34 0.89 1.33 0.15
N ASP A 35 1.65 0.40 -0.43
CA ASP A 35 3.10 0.37 -0.33
C ASP A 35 3.70 1.69 -0.80
N SER A 36 4.68 2.18 -0.05
CA SER A 36 5.32 3.46 -0.30
C SER A 36 5.93 3.55 -1.70
N SER A 37 6.49 2.46 -2.24
CA SER A 37 7.01 2.44 -3.61
C SER A 37 5.90 2.61 -4.64
N LEU A 38 4.77 1.91 -4.46
CA LEU A 38 3.63 2.08 -5.34
C LEU A 38 3.07 3.50 -5.26
N LEU A 39 2.95 4.05 -4.04
CA LEU A 39 2.51 5.43 -3.83
C LEU A 39 3.43 6.44 -4.52
N SER A 40 4.74 6.37 -4.28
CA SER A 40 5.74 7.29 -4.84
C SER A 40 5.73 7.34 -6.36
N TYR A 41 5.46 6.21 -7.03
CA TYR A 41 5.43 6.15 -8.48
C TYR A 41 4.01 6.24 -9.08
N SER A 42 2.95 6.27 -8.27
CA SER A 42 1.55 6.40 -8.74
C SER A 42 1.09 7.85 -8.97
N GLY A 43 1.83 8.82 -8.43
CA GLY A 43 1.47 10.25 -8.42
C GLY A 43 1.98 11.07 -9.60
N LEU A 44 1.56 12.34 -9.62
CA LEU A 44 1.94 13.33 -10.64
C LEU A 44 3.45 13.63 -10.64
N ASN A 45 4.13 13.46 -9.51
CA ASN A 45 5.57 13.67 -9.35
C ASN A 45 6.40 12.39 -9.58
N SER A 46 5.81 11.31 -10.13
CA SER A 46 6.51 10.02 -10.30
C SER A 46 7.81 10.13 -11.12
N TYR A 47 7.88 11.04 -12.09
CA TYR A 47 9.13 11.32 -12.81
C TYR A 47 10.17 12.03 -11.94
N ASP A 48 9.78 13.00 -11.13
CA ASP A 48 10.71 13.74 -10.27
C ASP A 48 11.32 12.82 -9.20
N VAL A 49 10.52 11.87 -8.67
CA VAL A 49 11.01 10.82 -7.77
C VAL A 49 12.06 9.95 -8.48
N LEU A 50 11.79 9.54 -9.71
CA LEU A 50 12.73 8.75 -10.51
C LEU A 50 14.02 9.54 -10.79
N ASP A 51 13.90 10.81 -11.17
CA ASP A 51 15.03 11.70 -11.51
C ASP A 51 15.92 11.91 -10.27
N SER A 52 15.31 12.17 -9.10
CA SER A 52 16.05 12.28 -7.84
C SER A 52 16.79 10.99 -7.48
N TYR A 53 16.18 9.82 -7.70
CA TYR A 53 16.86 8.55 -7.44
C TYR A 53 17.99 8.27 -8.42
N ARG A 54 17.79 8.59 -9.70
CA ARG A 54 18.83 8.51 -10.72
C ARG A 54 20.08 9.26 -10.27
N ASP A 55 19.93 10.50 -9.83
CA ASP A 55 21.06 11.35 -9.46
C ASP A 55 21.86 10.76 -8.29
N GLN A 56 21.18 10.15 -7.31
CA GLN A 56 21.84 9.43 -6.21
C GLN A 56 22.67 8.22 -6.68
N VAL A 57 22.21 7.52 -7.72
CA VAL A 57 22.91 6.36 -8.29
C VAL A 57 24.03 6.80 -9.25
N PHE A 58 23.82 7.88 -10.01
CA PHE A 58 24.73 8.34 -11.07
C PHE A 58 25.99 9.04 -10.55
N ASP A 59 25.97 9.50 -9.29
CA ASP A 59 27.14 10.05 -8.59
C ASP A 59 28.25 8.99 -8.34
N VAL A 60 28.06 7.75 -8.80
CA VAL A 60 29.04 6.66 -8.66
C VAL A 60 29.73 6.35 -9.99
N PRO A 61 31.08 6.28 -10.02
CA PRO A 61 31.81 5.79 -11.18
C PRO A 61 31.31 4.42 -11.66
N GLY A 62 31.06 4.30 -12.97
CA GLY A 62 30.58 3.07 -13.60
C GLY A 62 29.06 2.83 -13.51
N ALA A 63 28.29 3.71 -12.85
CA ALA A 63 26.84 3.58 -12.78
C ALA A 63 26.16 3.66 -14.16
N ILE A 64 26.58 4.60 -15.01
CA ILE A 64 26.02 4.79 -16.36
C ILE A 64 26.29 3.57 -17.24
N GLU A 65 27.49 2.98 -17.17
CA GLU A 65 27.85 1.78 -17.95
C GLU A 65 27.00 0.58 -17.53
N LYS A 66 26.91 0.32 -16.21
CA LYS A 66 26.09 -0.76 -15.67
C LYS A 66 24.61 -0.59 -15.99
N LEU A 67 24.10 0.64 -15.91
CA LEU A 67 22.71 0.93 -16.26
C LEU A 67 22.47 0.75 -17.76
N GLY A 68 23.37 1.24 -18.61
CA GLY A 68 23.32 1.04 -20.06
C GLY A 68 23.26 -0.44 -20.42
N ALA A 69 24.07 -1.27 -19.76
CA ALA A 69 24.01 -2.72 -19.91
C ALA A 69 22.67 -3.31 -19.42
N ALA A 70 22.17 -2.88 -18.25
CA ALA A 70 20.92 -3.36 -17.68
C ALA A 70 19.67 -2.97 -18.50
N LEU A 71 19.74 -1.86 -19.23
CA LEU A 71 18.74 -1.37 -20.17
C LEU A 71 19.05 -1.79 -21.62
N ALA A 72 19.87 -2.81 -21.83
CA ALA A 72 20.16 -3.36 -23.16
C ALA A 72 20.59 -2.32 -24.21
N GLY A 73 21.30 -1.27 -23.79
CA GLY A 73 21.81 -0.22 -24.67
C GLY A 73 20.82 0.86 -25.07
N PHE A 74 19.65 0.97 -24.43
CA PHE A 74 18.79 2.15 -24.62
C PHE A 74 19.58 3.44 -24.34
N LYS A 75 19.31 4.49 -25.12
CA LYS A 75 19.79 5.86 -24.83
C LYS A 75 18.78 6.64 -23.99
N ALA A 76 17.51 6.35 -24.21
CA ALA A 76 16.38 6.95 -23.53
C ALA A 76 15.23 5.93 -23.43
N VAL A 77 14.42 6.05 -22.38
CA VAL A 77 13.22 5.23 -22.17
C VAL A 77 11.99 6.17 -22.13
N PRO A 78 11.07 6.09 -23.11
CA PRO A 78 9.84 6.90 -23.10
C PRO A 78 8.86 6.40 -22.04
N ASN A 79 7.84 7.21 -21.72
CA ASN A 79 6.82 6.88 -20.71
C ASN A 79 7.38 6.51 -19.33
N ALA A 80 8.45 7.18 -18.90
CA ALA A 80 9.11 6.99 -17.61
C ALA A 80 8.32 7.64 -16.45
N VAL A 81 7.05 7.30 -16.33
CA VAL A 81 6.08 7.78 -15.35
C VAL A 81 5.20 6.62 -14.89
N GLY A 82 4.54 6.72 -13.73
CA GLY A 82 3.70 5.61 -13.27
C GLY A 82 4.50 4.32 -13.09
N LEU A 83 3.93 3.20 -13.54
CA LEU A 83 4.60 1.90 -13.57
C LEU A 83 5.86 1.86 -14.44
N GLY A 84 6.00 2.75 -15.44
CA GLY A 84 7.23 2.86 -16.23
C GLY A 84 8.38 3.39 -15.38
N ALA A 85 8.12 4.41 -14.55
CA ALA A 85 9.10 4.94 -13.60
C ALA A 85 9.47 3.90 -12.53
N LEU A 86 8.49 3.16 -12.03
CA LEU A 86 8.71 2.08 -11.06
C LEU A 86 9.64 0.97 -11.59
N ILE A 87 9.49 0.57 -12.86
CA ILE A 87 10.41 -0.43 -13.44
C ILE A 87 11.83 0.12 -13.59
N ILE A 88 11.98 1.37 -14.01
CA ILE A 88 13.30 1.99 -14.14
C ILE A 88 13.96 2.12 -12.75
N SER A 89 13.19 2.46 -11.70
CA SER A 89 13.74 2.53 -10.34
C SER A 89 14.17 1.16 -9.81
N MET A 90 13.45 0.07 -10.10
CA MET A 90 13.89 -1.30 -9.77
C MET A 90 15.20 -1.68 -10.48
N ILE A 91 15.40 -1.21 -11.72
CA ILE A 91 16.65 -1.43 -12.47
C ILE A 91 17.78 -0.60 -11.87
N LEU A 92 17.55 0.68 -11.58
CA LEU A 92 18.48 1.55 -10.87
C LEU A 92 18.88 0.97 -9.52
N GLU A 93 17.92 0.36 -8.80
CA GLU A 93 18.16 -0.28 -7.53
C GLU A 93 19.08 -1.49 -7.64
N SER A 94 18.90 -2.33 -8.67
CA SER A 94 19.80 -3.45 -8.94
C SER A 94 21.23 -2.96 -9.22
N VAL A 95 21.36 -1.85 -9.97
CA VAL A 95 22.66 -1.21 -10.23
C VAL A 95 23.25 -0.64 -8.95
N GLY A 96 22.47 0.10 -8.16
CA GLY A 96 22.87 0.70 -6.89
C GLY A 96 23.35 -0.35 -5.88
N LYS A 97 22.62 -1.48 -5.73
CA LYS A 97 23.04 -2.62 -4.90
C LYS A 97 24.40 -3.16 -5.33
N SER A 98 24.61 -3.34 -6.63
CA SER A 98 25.90 -3.80 -7.18
C SER A 98 27.06 -2.81 -6.98
N LEU A 99 26.75 -1.58 -6.55
CA LEU A 99 27.69 -0.49 -6.29
C LEU A 99 27.75 -0.12 -4.79
N GLY A 100 27.10 -0.90 -3.92
CA GLY A 100 27.09 -0.67 -2.47
C GLY A 100 26.29 0.56 -2.01
N LYS A 101 25.34 1.05 -2.82
CA LYS A 101 24.48 2.17 -2.45
C LYS A 101 23.25 1.71 -1.67
N GLN A 102 22.76 2.60 -0.81
CA GLN A 102 21.45 2.44 -0.18
C GLN A 102 20.36 2.47 -1.24
N THR A 103 19.32 1.67 -1.02
CA THR A 103 18.27 1.45 -1.99
C THR A 103 16.95 2.05 -1.54
N MET A 104 16.06 2.34 -2.50
CA MET A 104 14.70 2.81 -2.19
C MET A 104 13.75 1.69 -1.78
N GLY A 105 14.14 0.41 -1.95
CA GLY A 105 13.30 -0.73 -1.63
C GLY A 105 12.21 -1.00 -2.67
N THR A 106 12.32 -0.45 -3.89
CA THR A 106 11.35 -0.64 -4.96
C THR A 106 11.31 -2.09 -5.45
N ALA A 107 12.46 -2.78 -5.43
CA ALA A 107 12.57 -4.19 -5.80
C ALA A 107 11.81 -5.11 -4.82
N GLU A 108 11.75 -4.76 -3.53
CA GLU A 108 11.06 -5.52 -2.48
C GLU A 108 9.59 -5.13 -2.30
N MET A 109 9.04 -4.22 -3.12
CA MET A 109 7.65 -3.76 -2.98
C MET A 109 6.66 -4.93 -2.91
N LEU A 110 6.76 -5.91 -3.82
CA LEU A 110 5.85 -7.06 -3.82
C LEU A 110 6.02 -7.91 -2.56
N GLN A 111 7.25 -8.06 -2.06
CA GLN A 111 7.50 -8.78 -0.82
C GLN A 111 6.89 -8.07 0.39
N ARG A 112 6.91 -6.73 0.46
CA ARG A 112 6.29 -5.99 1.58
C ARG A 112 4.76 -6.04 1.56
N VAL A 113 4.15 -6.11 0.37
CA VAL A 113 2.69 -6.21 0.22
C VAL A 113 2.19 -7.63 0.51
N PHE A 114 2.88 -8.63 -0.04
CA PHE A 114 2.39 -10.01 -0.05
C PHE A 114 3.12 -10.95 0.91
N ALA A 115 4.19 -10.49 1.56
CA ALA A 115 5.12 -11.31 2.36
C ALA A 115 5.63 -12.54 1.56
N GLU A 116 6.09 -13.58 2.25
CA GLU A 116 6.49 -14.86 1.64
C GLU A 116 5.30 -15.79 1.37
N GLU A 117 4.08 -15.25 1.23
CA GLU A 117 2.89 -16.07 1.02
C GLU A 117 3.01 -16.86 -0.30
N LYS A 118 2.99 -18.19 -0.21
CA LYS A 118 3.04 -19.05 -1.38
C LYS A 118 1.67 -19.06 -2.06
N GLY A 119 1.63 -18.86 -3.38
CA GLY A 119 0.42 -19.01 -4.19
C GLY A 119 -0.54 -17.81 -4.16
N ASN A 120 -0.04 -16.59 -3.96
CA ASN A 120 -0.88 -15.40 -4.06
C ASN A 120 -1.03 -14.96 -5.54
N GLU A 121 -2.16 -15.30 -6.15
CA GLU A 121 -2.41 -15.05 -7.58
C GLU A 121 -2.37 -13.55 -7.95
N VAL A 122 -2.74 -12.64 -7.03
CA VAL A 122 -2.64 -11.20 -7.25
C VAL A 122 -1.16 -10.78 -7.33
N ARG A 123 -0.31 -11.26 -6.41
CA ARG A 123 1.14 -11.02 -6.46
C ARG A 123 1.74 -11.52 -7.77
N ASP A 124 1.42 -12.75 -8.13
CA ASP A 124 2.03 -13.41 -9.28
C ASP A 124 1.67 -12.69 -10.59
N LEU A 125 0.44 -12.17 -10.71
CA LEU A 125 0.02 -11.33 -11.84
C LEU A 125 0.69 -9.94 -11.85
N MET A 126 0.87 -9.31 -10.69
CA MET A 126 1.60 -8.04 -10.57
C MET A 126 3.08 -8.22 -10.94
N GLU A 127 3.71 -9.29 -10.48
CA GLU A 127 5.10 -9.65 -10.81
C GLU A 127 5.26 -9.92 -12.30
N GLU A 128 4.37 -10.73 -12.88
CA GLU A 128 4.41 -11.05 -14.30
C GLU A 128 4.22 -9.78 -15.14
N TYR A 129 3.30 -8.87 -14.76
CA TYR A 129 3.14 -7.57 -15.44
C TYR A 129 4.43 -6.75 -15.40
N LEU A 130 5.05 -6.61 -14.24
CA LEU A 130 6.29 -5.82 -14.08
C LEU A 130 7.43 -6.42 -14.90
N LYS A 131 7.58 -7.74 -14.88
CA LYS A 131 8.54 -8.48 -15.70
C LYS A 131 8.31 -8.25 -17.20
N ARG A 132 7.05 -8.34 -17.66
CA ARG A 132 6.66 -8.04 -19.05
C ARG A 132 6.96 -6.59 -19.45
N LEU A 133 6.61 -5.64 -18.60
CA LEU A 133 6.91 -4.22 -18.81
C LEU A 133 8.41 -3.98 -18.97
N ARG A 134 9.24 -4.65 -18.18
CA ARG A 134 10.70 -4.61 -18.32
C ARG A 134 11.20 -5.22 -19.64
N ILE A 135 10.70 -6.39 -20.03
CA ILE A 135 11.10 -7.07 -21.28
C ILE A 135 10.70 -6.25 -22.51
N ASN A 136 9.56 -5.55 -22.43
CA ASN A 136 8.98 -4.81 -23.54
C ASN A 136 9.31 -3.32 -23.53
N LEU A 137 10.29 -2.88 -22.74
CA LEU A 137 10.75 -1.49 -22.81
C LEU A 137 11.03 -1.10 -24.28
N GLY A 138 10.45 0.02 -24.72
CA GLY A 138 10.54 0.48 -26.11
C GLY A 138 9.67 -0.27 -27.14
N LYS A 139 8.84 -1.25 -26.73
CA LYS A 139 7.95 -2.03 -27.61
C LYS A 139 6.46 -1.82 -27.24
N PRO A 140 5.88 -0.63 -27.50
CA PRO A 140 4.58 -0.23 -26.97
C PRO A 140 3.42 -1.13 -27.41
N GLN A 141 3.45 -1.64 -28.66
CA GLN A 141 2.38 -2.51 -29.17
C GLN A 141 2.38 -3.90 -28.49
N LEU A 142 3.57 -4.46 -28.24
CA LEU A 142 3.70 -5.72 -27.51
C LEU A 142 3.29 -5.54 -26.05
N GLN A 143 3.73 -4.44 -25.42
CA GLN A 143 3.34 -4.10 -24.05
C GLN A 143 1.82 -3.93 -23.93
N LEU A 144 1.17 -3.29 -24.90
CA LEU A 144 -0.28 -3.10 -24.89
C LEU A 144 -1.03 -4.44 -24.95
N ALA A 145 -0.58 -5.38 -25.79
CA ALA A 145 -1.18 -6.71 -25.89
C ALA A 145 -1.06 -7.49 -24.57
N GLU A 146 0.12 -7.51 -23.96
CA GLU A 146 0.33 -8.19 -22.67
C GLU A 146 -0.42 -7.49 -21.52
N THR A 147 -0.47 -6.16 -21.51
CA THR A 147 -1.25 -5.37 -20.53
C THR A 147 -2.73 -5.77 -20.56
N ARG A 148 -3.34 -5.86 -21.74
CA ARG A 148 -4.76 -6.25 -21.88
C ARG A 148 -5.05 -7.66 -21.40
N GLN A 149 -4.11 -8.59 -21.56
CA GLN A 149 -4.29 -9.96 -21.07
C GLN A 149 -4.24 -9.99 -19.54
N ILE A 150 -3.16 -9.47 -18.96
CA ILE A 150 -2.93 -9.51 -17.51
C ILE A 150 -3.98 -8.68 -16.76
N GLU A 151 -4.48 -7.60 -17.36
CA GLU A 151 -5.54 -6.78 -16.77
C GLU A 151 -6.81 -7.55 -16.47
N ARG A 152 -7.28 -8.37 -17.41
CA ARG A 152 -8.48 -9.20 -17.22
C ARG A 152 -8.29 -10.19 -16.08
N ASP A 153 -7.14 -10.84 -16.05
CA ASP A 153 -6.83 -11.85 -15.03
C ASP A 153 -6.70 -11.19 -13.65
N LEU A 154 -6.02 -10.04 -13.55
CA LEU A 154 -5.86 -9.32 -12.29
C LEU A 154 -7.20 -8.80 -11.76
N SER A 155 -8.05 -8.26 -12.62
CA SER A 155 -9.40 -7.79 -12.25
C SER A 155 -10.25 -8.93 -11.65
N ALA A 156 -10.19 -10.12 -12.27
CA ALA A 156 -10.88 -11.30 -11.76
C ALA A 156 -10.36 -11.73 -10.39
N GLN A 157 -9.03 -11.73 -10.19
CA GLN A 157 -8.45 -12.11 -8.89
C GLN A 157 -8.72 -11.10 -7.78
N LEU A 158 -8.70 -9.80 -8.08
CA LEU A 158 -9.10 -8.78 -7.11
C LEU A 158 -10.56 -8.94 -6.69
N THR A 159 -11.44 -9.34 -7.62
CA THR A 159 -12.83 -9.64 -7.31
C THR A 159 -12.95 -10.84 -6.38
N ARG A 160 -12.21 -11.93 -6.64
CA ARG A 160 -12.20 -13.11 -5.78
C ARG A 160 -11.65 -12.82 -4.39
N LEU A 161 -10.53 -12.10 -4.30
CA LEU A 161 -9.92 -11.69 -3.04
C LEU A 161 -10.85 -10.78 -2.21
N LYS A 162 -11.58 -9.87 -2.85
CA LYS A 162 -12.61 -9.09 -2.16
C LYS A 162 -13.75 -9.98 -1.65
N ASN A 163 -14.22 -10.91 -2.49
CA ASN A 163 -15.33 -11.77 -2.12
C ASN A 163 -14.95 -12.74 -0.99
N SER A 164 -13.72 -13.21 -0.89
CA SER A 164 -13.30 -14.02 0.26
C SER A 164 -13.44 -13.26 1.58
N MET A 165 -13.09 -11.97 1.59
CA MET A 165 -13.27 -11.10 2.77
C MET A 165 -14.75 -10.77 3.03
N MET A 166 -15.50 -10.42 1.98
CA MET A 166 -16.84 -9.83 2.09
C MET A 166 -17.98 -10.85 2.03
N VAL A 167 -17.75 -12.05 1.52
CA VAL A 167 -18.79 -13.07 1.36
C VAL A 167 -18.43 -14.29 2.20
N ASP A 168 -17.21 -14.78 2.10
CA ASP A 168 -16.79 -16.03 2.75
C ASP A 168 -16.34 -15.82 4.21
N GLY A 169 -16.35 -14.57 4.68
CA GLY A 169 -16.07 -14.22 6.08
C GLY A 169 -14.59 -14.27 6.45
N HIS A 170 -13.68 -14.34 5.48
CA HIS A 170 -12.23 -14.37 5.70
C HIS A 170 -11.68 -12.95 5.82
N MET A 171 -12.35 -12.08 6.59
CA MET A 171 -11.89 -10.70 6.78
C MET A 171 -10.59 -10.70 7.61
N ASP A 172 -9.56 -10.03 7.09
CA ASP A 172 -8.23 -9.98 7.70
C ASP A 172 -7.46 -8.75 7.16
N SER A 173 -6.60 -8.12 7.99
CA SER A 173 -5.86 -6.93 7.57
C SER A 173 -4.91 -7.21 6.41
N ARG A 174 -4.31 -8.41 6.35
CA ARG A 174 -3.40 -8.81 5.28
C ARG A 174 -4.12 -8.94 3.94
N LEU A 175 -5.25 -9.63 3.92
CA LEU A 175 -6.04 -9.78 2.69
C LEU A 175 -6.55 -8.41 2.20
N LEU A 176 -6.90 -7.52 3.14
CA LEU A 176 -7.28 -6.15 2.83
C LEU A 176 -6.10 -5.38 2.23
N LYS A 177 -4.90 -5.44 2.83
CA LYS A 177 -3.68 -4.83 2.30
C LYS A 177 -3.37 -5.30 0.88
N GLN A 178 -3.43 -6.61 0.65
CA GLN A 178 -3.20 -7.21 -0.67
C GLN A 178 -4.22 -6.71 -1.69
N TRP A 179 -5.49 -6.67 -1.30
CA TRP A 179 -6.56 -6.18 -2.15
C TRP A 179 -6.38 -4.69 -2.50
N VAL A 180 -6.11 -3.82 -1.51
CA VAL A 180 -5.91 -2.38 -1.72
C VAL A 180 -4.71 -2.13 -2.64
N ASN A 181 -3.57 -2.76 -2.36
CA ASN A 181 -2.36 -2.61 -3.16
C ASN A 181 -2.56 -3.12 -4.58
N GLY A 182 -3.23 -4.26 -4.74
CA GLY A 182 -3.58 -4.80 -6.05
C GLY A 182 -4.56 -3.90 -6.82
N ALA A 183 -5.55 -3.30 -6.15
CA ALA A 183 -6.47 -2.34 -6.75
C ALA A 183 -5.78 -1.02 -7.17
N ALA A 184 -4.86 -0.51 -6.35
CA ALA A 184 -4.03 0.64 -6.67
C ALA A 184 -3.14 0.35 -7.90
N PHE A 185 -2.47 -0.81 -7.91
CA PHE A 185 -1.66 -1.27 -9.04
C PHE A 185 -2.49 -1.45 -10.31
N HIS A 186 -3.66 -2.08 -10.20
CA HIS A 186 -4.57 -2.29 -11.33
C HIS A 186 -5.01 -0.96 -11.95
N THR A 187 -5.30 0.05 -11.13
CA THR A 187 -5.63 1.39 -11.61
C THR A 187 -4.45 2.01 -12.36
N GLN A 188 -3.23 1.88 -11.83
CA GLN A 188 -2.00 2.36 -12.50
C GLN A 188 -1.71 1.61 -13.81
N MET A 189 -2.03 0.32 -13.87
CA MET A 189 -1.95 -0.47 -15.11
C MET A 189 -2.95 0.04 -16.15
N LEU A 190 -4.18 0.39 -15.77
CA LEU A 190 -5.16 0.99 -16.69
C LEU A 190 -4.74 2.40 -17.16
N ILE A 191 -4.10 3.20 -16.30
CA ILE A 191 -3.50 4.48 -16.71
C ILE A 191 -2.39 4.25 -17.73
N HIS A 192 -1.52 3.25 -17.48
CA HIS A 192 -0.46 2.88 -18.41
C HIS A 192 -1.03 2.39 -19.75
N GLN A 193 -2.09 1.57 -19.71
CA GLN A 193 -2.78 1.12 -20.91
C GLN A 193 -3.36 2.31 -21.70
N ALA A 194 -4.01 3.26 -21.04
CA ALA A 194 -4.56 4.44 -21.69
C ALA A 194 -3.47 5.27 -22.40
N ARG A 195 -2.28 5.40 -21.79
CA ARG A 195 -1.11 6.05 -22.43
C ARG A 195 -0.68 5.32 -23.70
N LEU A 196 -0.60 4.00 -23.65
CA LEU A 196 -0.23 3.17 -24.81
C LEU A 196 -1.27 3.25 -25.95
N GLU A 197 -2.55 3.38 -25.60
CA GLU A 197 -3.66 3.48 -26.55
C GLU A 197 -3.88 4.91 -27.08
N GLY A 198 -3.29 5.93 -26.45
CA GLY A 198 -3.63 7.33 -26.70
C GLY A 198 -5.05 7.69 -26.25
N ALA A 199 -5.59 6.97 -25.26
CA ALA A 199 -6.94 7.15 -24.73
C ALA A 199 -6.99 8.16 -23.57
N ASP A 200 -8.20 8.57 -23.20
CA ASP A 200 -8.47 9.60 -22.20
C ASP A 200 -8.39 9.12 -20.73
N GLY A 201 -8.20 7.82 -20.51
CA GLY A 201 -8.16 7.22 -19.17
C GLY A 201 -9.53 6.92 -18.55
N SER A 202 -10.63 7.04 -19.30
CA SER A 202 -12.00 6.77 -18.82
C SER A 202 -12.15 5.42 -18.09
N ARG A 203 -11.54 4.34 -18.62
CA ARG A 203 -11.50 3.03 -17.95
C ARG A 203 -10.84 3.08 -16.56
N ALA A 204 -9.72 3.80 -16.45
CA ALA A 204 -9.01 3.95 -15.19
C ALA A 204 -9.82 4.79 -14.18
N VAL A 205 -10.49 5.85 -14.63
CA VAL A 205 -11.41 6.66 -13.81
C VAL A 205 -12.55 5.80 -13.27
N GLN A 206 -13.16 4.99 -14.14
CA GLN A 206 -14.24 4.09 -13.75
C GLN A 206 -13.78 3.06 -12.72
N ALA A 207 -12.62 2.45 -12.94
CA ALA A 207 -12.03 1.49 -12.01
C ALA A 207 -11.74 2.14 -10.64
N ALA A 208 -11.14 3.32 -10.61
CA ALA A 208 -10.89 4.07 -9.38
C ALA A 208 -12.20 4.37 -8.61
N GLY A 209 -13.25 4.81 -9.30
CA GLY A 209 -14.56 5.03 -8.68
C GLY A 209 -15.21 3.75 -8.13
N ILE A 210 -15.03 2.62 -8.81
CA ILE A 210 -15.47 1.30 -8.30
C ILE A 210 -14.67 0.91 -7.06
N TYR A 211 -13.34 1.03 -7.09
CA TYR A 211 -12.48 0.68 -5.98
C TYR A 211 -12.69 1.58 -4.76
N GLN A 212 -12.99 2.86 -4.93
CA GLN A 212 -13.36 3.73 -3.81
C GLN A 212 -14.62 3.23 -3.09
N ARG A 213 -15.68 2.89 -3.84
CA ARG A 213 -16.91 2.35 -3.24
C ARG A 213 -16.65 1.03 -2.54
N GLN A 214 -15.94 0.11 -3.20
CA GLN A 214 -15.60 -1.18 -2.63
C GLN A 214 -14.71 -1.06 -1.38
N LEU A 215 -13.76 -0.12 -1.37
CA LEU A 215 -12.92 0.16 -0.21
C LEU A 215 -13.78 0.68 0.94
N ASN A 216 -14.69 1.64 0.71
CA ASN A 216 -15.59 2.14 1.75
C ASN A 216 -16.43 1.02 2.38
N ASP A 217 -17.02 0.15 1.56
CA ASP A 217 -17.81 -1.00 2.03
C ASP A 217 -16.96 -2.00 2.82
N THR A 218 -15.76 -2.29 2.31
CA THR A 218 -14.83 -3.24 2.94
C THR A 218 -14.29 -2.69 4.25
N MET A 219 -13.93 -1.41 4.30
CA MET A 219 -13.50 -0.73 5.53
C MET A 219 -14.61 -0.71 6.58
N HIS A 220 -15.86 -0.49 6.18
CA HIS A 220 -16.99 -0.54 7.09
C HIS A 220 -17.12 -1.92 7.76
N ARG A 221 -17.02 -2.99 6.97
CA ARG A 221 -17.05 -4.37 7.50
C ARG A 221 -15.81 -4.73 8.31
N PHE A 222 -14.64 -4.27 7.88
CA PHE A 222 -13.38 -4.45 8.60
C PHE A 222 -13.43 -3.79 9.98
N LYS A 223 -14.07 -2.63 10.11
CA LYS A 223 -14.32 -1.98 11.40
C LYS A 223 -15.08 -2.88 12.38
N TYR A 224 -16.19 -3.47 11.94
CA TYR A 224 -16.96 -4.41 12.77
C TYR A 224 -16.20 -5.69 13.08
N TYR A 225 -15.43 -6.20 12.12
CA TYR A 225 -14.53 -7.32 12.36
C TYR A 225 -13.54 -7.00 13.49
N MET A 226 -12.90 -5.82 13.46
CA MET A 226 -11.98 -5.40 14.52
C MET A 226 -12.69 -5.27 15.87
N ILE A 227 -13.85 -4.59 15.93
CA ILE A 227 -14.63 -4.47 17.19
C ILE A 227 -14.99 -5.85 17.76
N GLY A 228 -15.41 -6.79 16.91
CA GLY A 228 -15.79 -8.13 17.35
C GLY A 228 -14.62 -9.03 17.75
N ASN A 229 -13.40 -8.71 17.30
CA ASN A 229 -12.19 -9.50 17.57
C ASN A 229 -11.23 -8.82 18.56
N THR A 230 -11.50 -7.58 18.95
CA THR A 230 -10.82 -6.90 20.05
C THR A 230 -11.59 -7.13 21.35
N LEU A 231 -10.86 -7.16 22.45
CA LEU A 231 -11.41 -7.22 23.80
C LEU A 231 -10.61 -6.26 24.68
N ILE A 232 -11.29 -5.36 25.37
CA ILE A 232 -10.67 -4.46 26.34
C ILE A 232 -11.21 -4.79 27.72
N GLU A 233 -10.31 -5.28 28.58
CA GLU A 233 -10.67 -5.69 29.93
C GLU A 233 -9.76 -5.07 30.97
N ARG A 234 -10.29 -5.03 32.19
CA ARG A 234 -9.52 -4.65 33.37
C ARG A 234 -8.59 -5.80 33.73
N CYS A 235 -7.29 -5.51 33.81
CA CYS A 235 -6.31 -6.47 34.29
C CYS A 235 -5.78 -6.07 35.66
N ASP A 236 -5.67 -7.06 36.54
CA ASP A 236 -5.11 -6.90 37.87
C ASP A 236 -3.63 -7.26 37.89
N GLY A 237 -2.79 -6.26 38.17
CA GLY A 237 -1.38 -6.43 38.53
C GLY A 237 -1.09 -5.70 39.85
N PHE A 238 0.12 -5.13 40.01
CA PHE A 238 0.40 -4.20 41.14
C PHE A 238 -0.44 -2.90 41.07
N TRP A 239 -1.04 -2.61 39.92
CA TRP A 239 -1.97 -1.50 39.67
C TRP A 239 -3.14 -2.02 38.82
N VAL A 240 -4.22 -1.24 38.70
CA VAL A 240 -5.34 -1.51 37.79
C VAL A 240 -5.00 -0.95 36.41
N TYR A 241 -5.11 -1.78 35.37
CA TYR A 241 -4.84 -1.39 33.98
C TYR A 241 -6.02 -1.73 33.05
N CYS A 242 -6.08 -1.05 31.91
CA CYS A 242 -6.87 -1.49 30.76
C CYS A 242 -5.96 -2.26 29.80
N CYS A 243 -6.28 -3.51 29.55
CA CYS A 243 -5.55 -4.36 28.61
C CYS A 243 -6.32 -4.48 27.31
N LEU A 244 -5.55 -4.58 26.22
CA LEU A 244 -6.04 -4.88 24.89
C LEU A 244 -5.72 -6.34 24.56
N TYR A 245 -6.73 -7.10 24.16
CA TYR A 245 -6.62 -8.49 23.72
C TYR A 245 -7.24 -8.67 22.33
N PHE A 246 -6.75 -9.69 21.62
CA PHE A 246 -7.38 -10.19 20.41
C PHE A 246 -8.01 -11.56 20.67
N ARG A 247 -9.31 -11.69 20.41
CA ARG A 247 -10.09 -12.91 20.69
C ARG A 247 -9.65 -14.14 19.90
N LYS A 248 -8.80 -13.98 18.89
CA LYS A 248 -8.30 -15.07 18.04
C LYS A 248 -7.27 -15.97 18.74
N TRP A 249 -6.71 -15.53 19.88
CA TRP A 249 -5.74 -16.28 20.67
C TRP A 249 -6.24 -16.47 22.10
N GLU A 250 -6.66 -17.70 22.43
CA GLU A 250 -7.15 -18.07 23.76
C GLU A 250 -6.08 -18.01 24.87
N TYR A 251 -4.79 -17.80 24.55
CA TYR A 251 -3.73 -17.82 25.55
C TYR A 251 -2.63 -16.79 25.29
N PHE A 252 -2.60 -15.79 26.17
CA PHE A 252 -1.48 -14.92 26.56
C PHE A 252 -0.51 -14.47 25.47
N ASN A 253 -0.68 -13.23 25.02
CA ASN A 253 0.46 -12.37 24.64
C ASN A 253 0.41 -11.10 25.49
N TYR A 254 1.59 -10.62 25.87
CA TYR A 254 1.79 -9.51 26.81
C TYR A 254 0.83 -8.35 26.51
N PRO A 255 -0.05 -7.98 27.46
CA PRO A 255 -0.87 -6.81 27.26
C PRO A 255 0.06 -5.62 27.02
N THR A 256 -0.29 -4.75 26.08
CA THR A 256 0.28 -3.40 26.04
C THR A 256 -0.18 -2.70 27.33
N THR A 257 0.57 -2.91 28.41
CA THR A 257 0.26 -2.36 29.72
C THR A 257 0.79 -0.95 29.80
N GLU A 258 -0.08 0.04 29.75
CA GLU A 258 0.28 1.38 30.20
C GLU A 258 -0.47 1.72 31.49
N ALA A 259 0.31 2.07 32.51
CA ALA A 259 -0.14 2.33 33.87
C ALA A 259 -0.88 3.67 33.95
N LEU A 260 -2.18 3.66 33.73
CA LEU A 260 -3.03 4.77 34.14
C LEU A 260 -3.48 4.54 35.58
N LYS A 261 -2.96 5.33 36.51
CA LYS A 261 -3.34 5.28 37.92
C LYS A 261 -4.85 5.51 38.07
N GLU A 262 -5.49 4.62 38.84
CA GLU A 262 -6.67 4.87 39.68
C GLU A 262 -7.99 5.26 38.96
N TYR A 263 -8.31 4.61 37.83
CA TYR A 263 -9.67 4.68 37.26
C TYR A 263 -10.43 3.35 37.34
N VAL A 264 -11.74 3.47 37.54
CA VAL A 264 -12.65 2.33 37.67
C VAL A 264 -13.05 1.74 36.32
N GLU A 265 -13.05 2.57 35.26
CA GLU A 265 -13.61 2.21 33.94
C GLU A 265 -12.60 2.33 32.81
N CYS A 266 -12.58 1.31 31.94
CA CYS A 266 -11.85 1.31 30.68
C CYS A 266 -12.67 1.94 29.56
N VAL A 267 -12.01 2.39 28.48
CA VAL A 267 -12.68 2.68 27.21
C VAL A 267 -13.21 1.40 26.58
N THR A 268 -14.23 1.54 25.74
CA THR A 268 -14.79 0.40 25.00
C THR A 268 -13.98 0.10 23.74
N GLU A 269 -14.11 -1.13 23.22
CA GLU A 269 -13.52 -1.54 21.95
C GLU A 269 -14.00 -0.65 20.80
N THR A 270 -15.29 -0.32 20.81
CA THR A 270 -15.88 0.60 19.83
C THR A 270 -15.15 1.93 19.82
N GLU A 271 -14.88 2.52 20.98
CA GLU A 271 -14.20 3.83 21.04
C GLU A 271 -12.76 3.76 20.54
N VAL A 272 -12.01 2.72 20.90
CA VAL A 272 -10.63 2.53 20.42
C VAL A 272 -10.61 2.35 18.90
N ILE A 273 -11.50 1.52 18.36
CA ILE A 273 -11.56 1.26 16.91
C ILE A 273 -12.09 2.47 16.14
N GLU A 274 -13.08 3.22 16.63
CA GLU A 274 -13.52 4.46 15.98
C GLU A 274 -12.41 5.52 15.98
N HIS A 275 -11.70 5.66 17.10
CA HIS A 275 -10.55 6.55 17.21
C HIS A 275 -9.48 6.20 16.18
N LEU A 276 -9.17 4.91 16.05
CA LEU A 276 -8.24 4.38 15.06
C LEU A 276 -8.62 4.75 13.62
N PHE A 277 -9.87 4.46 13.23
CA PHE A 277 -10.39 4.72 11.90
C PHE A 277 -10.48 6.21 11.58
N SER A 278 -10.66 7.04 12.60
CA SER A 278 -10.75 8.49 12.45
C SER A 278 -9.39 9.14 12.17
N LYS A 279 -8.32 8.70 12.85
CA LYS A 279 -6.99 9.31 12.76
C LYS A 279 -6.08 8.59 11.76
N GLN A 280 -5.88 7.29 11.94
CA GLN A 280 -4.74 6.58 11.35
C GLN A 280 -5.07 5.98 9.97
N ILE A 281 -6.35 5.78 9.65
CA ILE A 281 -6.81 5.13 8.41
C ILE A 281 -7.60 6.11 7.51
N SER A 282 -7.55 7.41 7.82
CA SER A 282 -8.34 8.44 7.13
C SER A 282 -8.07 8.53 5.62
N TRP A 283 -6.87 8.15 5.18
CA TRP A 283 -6.46 8.13 3.76
C TRP A 283 -7.38 7.26 2.88
N THR A 284 -7.99 6.20 3.45
CA THR A 284 -8.90 5.29 2.73
C THR A 284 -10.12 6.00 2.18
N LYS A 285 -10.51 7.15 2.76
CA LYS A 285 -11.70 7.92 2.38
C LYS A 285 -11.53 8.64 1.04
N SER A 286 -10.30 8.95 0.64
CA SER A 286 -10.05 9.81 -0.53
C SER A 286 -9.10 9.23 -1.55
N TYR A 287 -8.22 8.26 -1.23
CA TYR A 287 -7.16 7.83 -2.14
C TYR A 287 -7.60 7.57 -3.58
N PHE A 288 -8.62 6.73 -3.80
CA PHE A 288 -9.06 6.39 -5.15
C PHE A 288 -9.84 7.54 -5.81
N SER A 289 -10.56 8.36 -5.03
CA SER A 289 -11.20 9.58 -5.53
C SER A 289 -10.16 10.62 -5.99
N ASP A 290 -9.12 10.83 -5.21
CA ASP A 290 -8.02 11.75 -5.50
C ASP A 290 -7.24 11.25 -6.71
N LEU A 291 -6.99 9.93 -6.79
CA LEU A 291 -6.41 9.31 -7.97
C LEU A 291 -7.30 9.54 -9.20
N ALA A 292 -8.61 9.28 -9.10
CA ALA A 292 -9.56 9.48 -10.19
C ALA A 292 -9.54 10.91 -10.74
N ALA A 293 -9.48 11.91 -9.86
CA ALA A 293 -9.37 13.33 -10.24
C ALA A 293 -8.07 13.64 -11.01
N ASN A 294 -6.99 12.93 -10.70
CA ASN A 294 -5.68 13.12 -11.32
C ASN A 294 -5.47 12.32 -12.62
N ILE A 295 -6.26 11.28 -12.88
CA ILE A 295 -6.10 10.40 -14.05
C ILE A 295 -6.02 11.16 -15.38
N PRO A 296 -6.89 12.14 -15.69
CA PRO A 296 -6.81 12.89 -16.94
C PRO A 296 -5.43 13.54 -17.17
N THR A 297 -4.79 14.00 -16.09
CA THR A 297 -3.43 14.55 -16.15
C THR A 297 -2.39 13.44 -16.25
N LEU A 298 -2.52 12.38 -15.44
CA LEU A 298 -1.59 11.24 -15.45
C LEU A 298 -1.49 10.60 -16.84
N VAL A 299 -2.60 10.37 -17.54
CA VAL A 299 -2.57 9.74 -18.89
C VAL A 299 -1.90 10.60 -19.96
N ARG A 300 -1.78 11.91 -19.73
CA ARG A 300 -1.06 12.82 -20.63
C ARG A 300 0.42 12.97 -20.31
N GLN A 301 0.88 12.47 -19.17
CA GLN A 301 2.29 12.48 -18.83
C GLN A 301 3.07 11.54 -19.74
N ASN A 302 4.15 12.05 -20.33
CA ASN A 302 5.02 11.30 -21.25
C ASN A 302 6.49 11.68 -21.04
N ALA A 303 6.93 11.72 -19.78
CA ALA A 303 8.32 12.03 -19.47
C ALA A 303 9.24 10.93 -20.03
N THR A 304 10.43 11.32 -20.48
CA THR A 304 11.42 10.42 -21.05
C THR A 304 12.64 10.37 -20.14
N PHE A 305 12.98 9.17 -19.68
CA PHE A 305 14.17 8.94 -18.87
C PHE A 305 15.41 8.89 -19.75
N GLN A 306 16.37 9.77 -19.49
CA GLN A 306 17.65 9.83 -20.21
C GLN A 306 18.72 9.07 -19.43
N ILE A 307 19.48 8.21 -20.13
CA ILE A 307 20.53 7.38 -19.51
C ILE A 307 21.87 8.14 -19.48
N GLN A 308 22.03 9.14 -20.34
CA GLN A 308 23.21 10.03 -20.36
C GLN A 308 22.90 11.36 -19.65
N ASN A 309 23.92 11.96 -19.04
CA ASN A 309 23.80 13.29 -18.44
C ASN A 309 23.40 14.31 -19.51
N ARG A 310 22.44 15.18 -19.17
CA ARG A 310 22.20 16.40 -19.94
C ARG A 310 23.45 17.27 -19.79
N HIS A 311 24.21 17.43 -20.87
CA HIS A 311 25.21 18.48 -20.97
C HIS A 311 24.54 19.84 -21.14
#